data_AF-A0A6J8ABK4-F1
#
_entry.id   AF-A0A6J8ABK4-F1
#
_cell.length_a   1.000
_cell.length_b   1.000
_cell.length_c   1.000
_cell.angle_alpha   90.00
_cell.angle_beta   90.00
_cell.angle_gamma   90.00
#
_symmetry.space_group_name_H-M   'P 1'
#
loop_
_entity.id
_entity.type
_entity.pdbx_description
1 polymer ?
#
loop_
_entity_poly.entity_id
_entity_poly.type
_entity_poly.pdbx_seq_one_letter_code
_entity_poly.pdbx_strand_id
1 'polypeptide(L)'
;MIHEFASVADFVLIYVREAHPLDGWNVRGPKYEDMLQHKSLEERIEAAKLLRKEGIDCPILVDTMDNKTCLAYGAFPERYYIIHNRKVVLANGLGPQFYSPQDVKENCRLCSDTLMNYSSMRKQTMKSRYIYNLTVLVKCFKAVFFITLATTLRSLPGIGILVKRRMACKSKQINGPELNPIISIKTFKQVLQKHLWEIVYKKAEVGKSAINTTVYNIESKSFNLERFKEMIREFASVADFVLIYVREAHPLDGWNISGPKYEDMLQHKSLEERIEAAKLLRREGIDCPILVDTMDDKTCLAYGIT
;
A
#
# COMPACT_ATOMS: atom_id res chain seq x y z
N MET A 1 -6.78 -22.88 1.74
CA MET A 1 -7.81 -21.89 1.35
C MET A 1 -7.75 -21.67 -0.15
N ILE A 2 -6.64 -21.17 -0.71
CA ILE A 2 -6.51 -20.96 -2.16
C ILE A 2 -6.81 -22.26 -2.95
N HIS A 3 -6.09 -23.35 -2.68
CA HIS A 3 -6.36 -24.65 -3.33
C HIS A 3 -7.78 -25.20 -3.11
N GLU A 4 -8.41 -24.86 -1.98
CA GLU A 4 -9.75 -25.36 -1.60
C GLU A 4 -10.84 -24.73 -2.49
N PHE A 5 -10.63 -23.49 -2.93
CA PHE A 5 -11.60 -22.72 -3.73
C PHE A 5 -11.12 -22.43 -5.15
N ALA A 6 -10.00 -23.02 -5.58
CA ALA A 6 -9.38 -22.75 -6.88
C ALA A 6 -10.30 -23.08 -8.08
N SER A 7 -11.29 -23.96 -7.91
CA SER A 7 -12.28 -24.28 -8.95
C SER A 7 -13.39 -23.23 -9.10
N VAL A 8 -13.56 -22.33 -8.13
CA VAL A 8 -14.70 -21.40 -8.06
C VAL A 8 -14.30 -19.94 -7.85
N ALA A 9 -13.05 -19.67 -7.46
CA ALA A 9 -12.57 -18.32 -7.21
C ALA A 9 -11.07 -18.18 -7.49
N ASP A 10 -10.71 -17.04 -8.07
CA ASP A 10 -9.33 -16.57 -8.15
C ASP A 10 -8.96 -15.79 -6.88
N PHE A 11 -7.69 -15.87 -6.50
CA PHE A 11 -7.14 -15.14 -5.36
C PHE A 11 -6.03 -14.21 -5.84
N VAL A 12 -5.98 -13.00 -5.29
CA VAL A 12 -4.90 -12.05 -5.51
C VAL A 12 -4.58 -11.35 -4.20
N LEU A 13 -3.28 -11.22 -3.89
CA LEU A 13 -2.80 -10.42 -2.78
C LEU A 13 -2.24 -9.12 -3.34
N ILE A 14 -2.61 -7.98 -2.76
CA ILE A 14 -2.05 -6.68 -3.12
C ILE A 14 -1.27 -6.15 -1.92
N TYR A 15 0.05 -6.07 -2.06
CA TYR A 15 0.97 -5.53 -1.07
C TYR A 15 0.83 -4.01 -1.01
N VAL A 16 0.56 -3.49 0.18
CA VAL A 16 0.41 -2.04 0.45
C VAL A 16 1.52 -1.55 1.36
N ARG A 17 1.51 -0.25 1.71
CA ARG A 17 2.47 0.33 2.66
C ARG A 17 2.53 -0.42 3.99
N GLU A 18 3.69 -0.39 4.65
CA GLU A 18 3.87 -1.03 5.97
C GLU A 18 2.95 -0.43 7.03
N ALA A 19 2.32 -1.31 7.81
CA ALA A 19 1.50 -0.92 8.96
C ALA A 19 2.34 -0.46 10.15
N HIS A 20 3.52 -1.07 10.33
CA HIS A 20 4.42 -0.85 11.46
C HIS A 20 5.87 -0.68 11.00
N PRO A 21 6.18 0.36 10.20
CA PRO A 21 7.55 0.57 9.72
C PRO A 21 8.48 1.01 10.88
N LEU A 22 9.76 0.62 10.79
CA LEU A 22 10.78 0.89 11.80
C LEU A 22 11.03 2.39 12.02
N ASP A 23 10.95 3.20 10.95
CA ASP A 23 11.04 4.66 10.96
C ASP A 23 9.72 5.36 11.36
N GLY A 24 8.73 4.60 11.86
CA GLY A 24 7.43 5.08 12.30
C GLY A 24 7.14 4.90 13.81
N TRP A 25 5.85 5.00 14.17
CA TRP A 25 5.36 4.72 15.52
C TRP A 25 5.37 3.21 15.76
N ASN A 26 6.46 2.73 16.34
CA ASN A 26 6.72 1.30 16.46
C ASN A 26 5.88 0.65 17.58
N VAL A 27 5.06 -0.34 17.22
CA VAL A 27 4.46 -1.30 18.15
C VAL A 27 5.23 -2.60 17.95
N ARG A 28 6.23 -2.85 18.81
CA ARG A 28 7.14 -4.02 18.69
C ARG A 28 6.34 -5.32 18.61
N GLY A 29 6.68 -6.20 17.67
CA GLY A 29 6.02 -7.46 17.43
C GLY A 29 6.94 -8.44 16.68
N PRO A 30 6.94 -9.74 17.02
CA PRO A 30 8.14 -10.58 16.99
C PRO A 30 8.60 -11.14 15.62
N LYS A 31 8.05 -10.72 14.47
CA LYS A 31 8.25 -11.47 13.20
C LYS A 31 8.75 -10.70 11.97
N TYR A 32 8.62 -9.36 11.93
CA TYR A 32 9.01 -8.55 10.76
C TYR A 32 9.62 -7.20 11.16
N GLU A 33 10.41 -7.17 12.24
CA GLU A 33 10.78 -5.95 12.99
C GLU A 33 11.67 -4.93 12.27
N ASP A 34 12.19 -5.24 11.07
CA ASP A 34 13.26 -4.45 10.45
C ASP A 34 12.91 -3.85 9.08
N MET A 35 11.62 -3.66 8.76
CA MET A 35 11.23 -2.99 7.50
C MET A 35 10.98 -1.49 7.71
N LEU A 36 11.72 -0.67 6.96
CA LEU A 36 11.45 0.76 6.82
C LEU A 36 10.22 0.98 5.94
N GLN A 37 9.60 2.15 6.03
CA GLN A 37 8.60 2.52 5.03
C GLN A 37 9.28 2.66 3.66
N HIS A 38 8.70 2.02 2.65
CA HIS A 38 9.19 2.05 1.28
C HIS A 38 9.24 3.48 0.74
N LYS A 39 10.36 3.85 0.13
CA LYS A 39 10.62 5.12 -0.53
C LYS A 39 10.58 5.01 -2.05
N SER A 40 10.70 3.79 -2.57
CA SER A 40 10.55 3.49 -3.99
C SER A 40 9.65 2.26 -4.22
N LEU A 41 9.23 2.07 -5.47
CA LEU A 41 8.42 0.92 -5.86
C LEU A 41 9.22 -0.39 -5.73
N GLU A 42 10.51 -0.35 -6.03
CA GLU A 42 11.44 -1.48 -5.93
C GLU A 42 11.56 -1.97 -4.51
N GLU A 43 11.76 -1.07 -3.54
CA GLU A 43 11.79 -1.42 -2.11
C GLU A 43 10.48 -2.12 -1.70
N ARG A 44 9.34 -1.64 -2.21
CA ARG A 44 8.02 -2.25 -1.94
C ARG A 44 7.86 -3.61 -2.61
N ILE A 45 8.38 -3.79 -3.82
CA ILE A 45 8.38 -5.07 -4.52
C ILE A 45 9.27 -6.08 -3.78
N GLU A 46 10.45 -5.67 -3.31
CA GLU A 46 11.35 -6.54 -2.55
C GLU A 46 10.72 -6.98 -1.22
N ALA A 47 10.04 -6.07 -0.52
CA ALA A 47 9.26 -6.42 0.67
C ALA A 47 8.13 -7.43 0.33
N ALA A 48 7.39 -7.20 -0.76
CA ALA A 48 6.34 -8.09 -1.22
C ALA A 48 6.86 -9.50 -1.61
N LYS A 49 8.08 -9.61 -2.14
CA LYS A 49 8.73 -10.89 -2.44
C LYS A 49 9.00 -11.73 -1.18
N LEU A 50 9.11 -11.12 0.00
CA LEU A 50 9.21 -11.87 1.25
C LEU A 50 7.95 -12.71 1.51
N LEU A 51 6.76 -12.20 1.15
CA LEU A 51 5.51 -12.97 1.28
C LEU A 51 5.49 -14.21 0.39
N ARG A 52 6.12 -14.16 -0.79
CA ARG A 52 6.26 -15.35 -1.65
C ARG A 52 7.13 -16.41 -0.96
N LYS A 53 8.21 -16.01 -0.28
CA LYS A 53 9.08 -16.93 0.48
C LYS A 53 8.35 -17.59 1.66
N GLU A 54 7.35 -16.91 2.24
CA GLU A 54 6.48 -17.45 3.28
C GLU A 54 5.41 -18.44 2.77
N GLY A 55 5.39 -18.75 1.47
CA GLY A 55 4.51 -19.78 0.89
C GLY A 55 3.10 -19.28 0.57
N ILE A 56 2.90 -17.98 0.39
CA ILE A 56 1.66 -17.46 -0.20
C ILE A 56 1.57 -17.95 -1.65
N ASP A 57 0.54 -18.74 -1.97
CA ASP A 57 0.38 -19.42 -3.26
C ASP A 57 -0.71 -18.81 -4.16
N CYS A 58 -0.77 -17.47 -4.19
CA CYS A 58 -1.58 -16.73 -5.16
C CYS A 58 -0.74 -15.63 -5.83
N PRO A 59 -1.18 -15.06 -6.96
CA PRO A 59 -0.57 -13.86 -7.52
C PRO A 59 -0.40 -12.75 -6.46
N ILE A 60 0.81 -12.22 -6.35
CA ILE A 60 1.14 -11.10 -5.47
C ILE A 60 1.40 -9.88 -6.36
N LEU A 61 0.58 -8.86 -6.16
CA LEU A 61 0.70 -7.55 -6.78
C LEU A 61 1.13 -6.53 -5.73
N VAL A 62 1.55 -5.35 -6.18
CA VAL A 62 2.07 -4.27 -5.36
C VAL A 62 1.34 -2.99 -5.71
N ASP A 63 0.85 -2.29 -4.69
CA ASP A 63 0.19 -0.99 -4.85
C ASP A 63 1.19 0.10 -5.26
N THR A 64 0.71 1.11 -5.97
CA THR A 64 1.51 2.27 -6.37
C THR A 64 2.05 3.04 -5.18
N MET A 65 3.15 3.78 -5.34
CA MET A 65 3.77 4.53 -4.23
C MET A 65 2.85 5.61 -3.62
N ASP A 66 1.92 6.17 -4.40
CA ASP A 66 0.85 7.07 -3.93
C ASP A 66 -0.34 6.34 -3.27
N ASN A 67 -0.26 5.01 -3.14
CA ASN A 67 -1.21 4.14 -2.43
C ASN A 67 -2.63 4.14 -3.03
N LYS A 68 -2.75 4.17 -4.36
CA LYS A 68 -4.04 4.29 -5.07
C LYS A 68 -5.02 3.19 -4.66
N THR A 69 -4.57 1.94 -4.62
CA THR A 69 -5.41 0.79 -4.28
C THR A 69 -5.77 0.82 -2.81
N CYS A 70 -4.80 1.06 -1.95
CA CYS A 70 -4.99 1.14 -0.52
C CYS A 70 -6.03 2.21 -0.15
N LEU A 71 -5.97 3.39 -0.76
CA LEU A 71 -6.93 4.47 -0.57
C LEU A 71 -8.30 4.13 -1.16
N ALA A 72 -8.36 3.62 -2.40
CA ALA A 72 -9.62 3.29 -3.06
C ALA A 72 -10.43 2.25 -2.27
N TYR A 73 -9.73 1.25 -1.73
CA TYR A 73 -10.31 0.15 -0.97
C TYR A 73 -10.23 0.35 0.55
N GLY A 74 -9.73 1.48 1.06
CA GLY A 74 -9.50 1.68 2.50
C GLY A 74 -8.88 0.44 3.15
N ALA A 75 -7.80 -0.08 2.54
CA ALA A 75 -7.26 -1.41 2.78
C ALA A 75 -6.26 -1.46 3.94
N PHE A 76 -5.79 -0.30 4.41
CA PHE A 76 -4.85 -0.20 5.53
C PHE A 76 -5.52 -0.48 6.89
N PRO A 77 -4.91 -1.23 7.81
CA PRO A 77 -3.61 -1.89 7.67
C PRO A 77 -3.68 -3.18 6.84
N GLU A 78 -4.78 -3.91 6.94
CA GLU A 78 -5.09 -5.07 6.11
C GLU A 78 -6.61 -5.18 5.89
N ARG A 79 -7.01 -5.69 4.72
CA ARG A 79 -8.42 -5.84 4.34
C ARG A 79 -8.58 -6.82 3.19
N TYR A 80 -9.70 -7.55 3.16
CA TYR A 80 -10.06 -8.38 2.02
C TYR A 80 -11.43 -7.99 1.44
N TYR A 81 -11.57 -8.29 0.15
CA TYR A 81 -12.76 -8.07 -0.65
C TYR A 81 -13.10 -9.34 -1.41
N ILE A 82 -14.39 -9.53 -1.67
CA ILE A 82 -14.84 -10.45 -2.70
C ILE A 82 -15.43 -9.60 -3.82
N ILE A 83 -14.92 -9.81 -5.02
CA ILE A 83 -15.37 -9.14 -6.24
C ILE A 83 -15.93 -10.20 -7.17
N HIS A 84 -17.12 -9.95 -7.70
CA HIS A 84 -17.76 -10.83 -8.68
C HIS A 84 -18.46 -9.98 -9.73
N ASN A 85 -18.32 -10.35 -11.01
CA ASN A 85 -18.85 -9.60 -12.15
C ASN A 85 -18.52 -8.10 -12.05
N ARG A 86 -17.24 -7.80 -11.73
CA ARG A 86 -16.71 -6.43 -11.56
C ARG A 86 -17.42 -5.60 -10.48
N LYS A 87 -18.16 -6.22 -9.56
CA LYS A 87 -18.81 -5.55 -8.43
C LYS A 87 -18.24 -6.04 -7.11
N VAL A 88 -18.13 -5.11 -6.15
CA VAL A 88 -17.76 -5.47 -4.78
C VAL A 88 -18.97 -6.14 -4.13
N VAL A 89 -18.88 -7.44 -3.87
CA VAL A 89 -19.95 -8.20 -3.21
C VAL A 89 -19.72 -8.33 -1.71
N LEU A 90 -18.45 -8.27 -1.29
CA LEU A 90 -18.08 -8.24 0.12
C LEU A 90 -16.91 -7.29 0.34
N ALA A 91 -16.96 -6.60 1.47
CA ALA A 91 -15.82 -5.90 2.05
C ALA A 91 -15.76 -6.24 3.54
N ASN A 92 -14.65 -6.81 4.01
CA ASN A 92 -14.53 -7.09 5.44
C ASN A 92 -14.31 -5.80 6.26
N GLY A 93 -14.38 -5.94 7.59
CA GLY A 93 -13.96 -4.90 8.52
C GLY A 93 -12.44 -4.70 8.48
N LEU A 94 -11.94 -3.64 9.12
CA LEU A 94 -10.51 -3.37 9.16
C LEU A 94 -9.79 -4.42 10.03
N GLY A 95 -8.74 -5.06 9.51
CA GLY A 95 -7.91 -5.96 10.31
C GLY A 95 -7.09 -5.21 11.36
N PRO A 96 -6.51 -5.92 12.35
CA PRO A 96 -6.58 -7.38 12.54
C PRO A 96 -7.83 -7.88 13.25
N GLN A 97 -8.65 -6.99 13.84
CA GLN A 97 -9.83 -7.40 14.61
C GLN A 97 -10.93 -8.06 13.77
N PHE A 98 -10.99 -7.81 12.46
CA PHE A 98 -12.03 -8.34 11.57
C PHE A 98 -11.44 -9.15 10.39
N TYR A 99 -10.19 -9.58 10.53
CA TYR A 99 -9.54 -10.48 9.58
C TYR A 99 -9.38 -11.86 10.21
N SER A 100 -10.15 -12.83 9.73
CA SER A 100 -10.06 -14.23 10.14
C SER A 100 -10.06 -15.10 8.89
N PRO A 101 -9.08 -16.00 8.72
CA PRO A 101 -9.10 -16.97 7.63
C PRO A 101 -10.38 -17.81 7.61
N GLN A 102 -10.99 -18.04 8.77
CA GLN A 102 -12.26 -18.76 8.86
C GLN A 102 -13.42 -17.96 8.24
N ASP A 103 -13.49 -16.66 8.51
CA ASP A 103 -14.51 -15.78 7.92
C ASP A 103 -14.34 -15.71 6.40
N VAL A 104 -13.10 -15.69 5.91
CA VAL A 104 -12.82 -15.72 4.46
C VAL A 104 -13.35 -17.02 3.86
N LYS A 105 -13.05 -18.18 4.45
CA LYS A 105 -13.54 -19.48 3.97
C LYS A 105 -15.07 -19.55 3.96
N GLU A 106 -15.71 -19.11 5.03
CA GLU A 106 -17.18 -19.13 5.11
C GLU A 106 -17.82 -18.20 4.08
N ASN A 107 -17.25 -17.00 3.89
CA ASN A 107 -17.70 -16.08 2.86
C ASN A 107 -17.45 -16.61 1.44
N CYS A 108 -16.35 -17.33 1.19
CA CYS A 108 -16.10 -18.01 -0.08
C CYS A 108 -17.15 -19.10 -0.34
N ARG A 109 -17.48 -19.93 0.66
CA ARG A 109 -18.56 -20.95 0.54
C ARG A 109 -19.91 -20.31 0.26
N LEU A 110 -20.27 -19.28 1.01
CA LEU A 110 -21.53 -18.55 0.79
C LEU A 110 -21.62 -17.96 -0.62
N CYS A 111 -20.52 -17.43 -1.15
CA CYS A 111 -20.46 -16.93 -2.53
C CYS A 111 -20.49 -18.05 -3.59
N SER A 112 -19.96 -19.24 -3.27
CA SER A 112 -19.92 -20.40 -4.16
C SER A 112 -21.27 -21.14 -4.22
N ASP A 113 -21.89 -21.38 -3.06
CA ASP A 113 -23.08 -22.21 -2.91
C ASP A 113 -24.36 -21.45 -3.27
N THR A 114 -24.32 -20.12 -3.23
CA THR A 114 -25.47 -19.28 -3.52
C THR A 114 -25.22 -18.50 -4.80
N LEU A 115 -26.12 -18.59 -5.77
CA LEU A 115 -26.36 -17.51 -6.72
C LEU A 115 -26.75 -16.24 -5.92
N MET A 116 -25.75 -15.53 -5.41
CA MET A 116 -25.76 -14.17 -4.87
C MET A 116 -27.00 -13.75 -4.04
N ASN A 117 -27.12 -14.21 -2.79
CA ASN A 117 -28.02 -13.55 -1.84
C ASN A 117 -27.33 -12.31 -1.21
N TYR A 118 -27.23 -11.26 -2.02
CA TYR A 118 -26.62 -9.95 -1.70
C TYR A 118 -27.08 -9.35 -0.37
N SER A 119 -28.32 -9.66 0.03
CA SER A 119 -28.98 -9.10 1.21
C SER A 119 -28.35 -9.58 2.52
N SER A 120 -27.90 -10.83 2.59
CA SER A 120 -27.31 -11.41 3.81
C SER A 120 -25.89 -10.86 4.04
N MET A 121 -25.09 -10.80 2.97
CA MET A 121 -23.72 -10.26 3.01
C MET A 121 -23.70 -8.77 3.38
N ARG A 122 -24.65 -7.98 2.84
CA ARG A 122 -24.78 -6.55 3.19
C ARG A 122 -25.03 -6.34 4.69
N LYS A 123 -25.84 -7.19 5.33
CA LYS A 123 -26.10 -7.12 6.79
C LYS A 123 -24.83 -7.38 7.60
N GLN A 124 -24.01 -8.34 7.19
CA GLN A 124 -22.74 -8.66 7.87
C GLN A 124 -21.73 -7.52 7.74
N THR A 125 -21.58 -6.92 6.55
CA THR A 125 -20.74 -5.74 6.34
C THR A 125 -21.20 -4.54 7.18
N MET A 126 -22.52 -4.28 7.24
CA MET A 126 -23.09 -3.18 8.04
C MET A 126 -22.84 -3.37 9.54
N LYS A 127 -23.00 -4.60 10.06
CA LYS A 127 -22.75 -4.91 11.48
C LYS A 127 -21.28 -4.69 11.85
N SER A 128 -20.35 -5.16 11.02
CA SER A 128 -18.91 -4.92 11.22
C SER A 128 -18.57 -3.43 11.20
N ARG A 129 -19.15 -2.65 10.26
CA ARG A 129 -18.96 -1.21 10.16
C ARG A 129 -19.49 -0.44 11.37
N TYR A 130 -20.66 -0.80 11.90
CA TYR A 130 -21.24 -0.16 13.08
C TYR A 130 -20.39 -0.42 14.34
N ILE A 131 -20.02 -1.68 14.60
CA ILE A 131 -19.19 -2.07 15.75
C ILE A 131 -17.81 -1.38 15.69
N TYR A 132 -17.23 -1.29 14.50
CA TYR A 132 -15.96 -0.58 14.29
C TYR A 132 -16.07 0.92 14.59
N ASN A 133 -17.05 1.61 14.00
CA ASN A 133 -17.26 3.04 14.23
C ASN A 133 -17.46 3.34 15.72
N LEU A 134 -18.22 2.48 16.42
CA LEU A 134 -18.41 2.59 17.86
C LEU A 134 -17.10 2.39 18.63
N THR A 135 -16.28 1.40 18.24
CA THR A 135 -14.98 1.13 18.88
C THR A 135 -13.98 2.27 18.68
N VAL A 136 -13.91 2.84 17.47
CA VAL A 136 -13.07 4.02 17.19
C VAL A 136 -13.55 5.21 18.00
N LEU A 137 -14.86 5.48 18.03
CA LEU A 137 -15.44 6.56 18.81
C LEU A 137 -15.06 6.45 20.29
N VAL A 138 -15.16 5.25 20.87
CA VAL A 138 -14.79 4.97 22.26
C VAL A 138 -13.27 5.15 22.48
N LYS A 139 -12.41 4.71 21.55
CA LYS A 139 -10.96 4.90 21.65
C LYS A 139 -10.58 6.39 21.57
N CYS A 140 -11.18 7.14 20.66
CA CYS A 140 -11.00 8.59 20.55
C CYS A 140 -11.47 9.30 21.82
N PHE A 141 -12.64 8.93 22.35
CA PHE A 141 -13.16 9.49 23.60
C PHE A 141 -12.23 9.23 24.79
N LYS A 142 -11.71 7.99 24.92
CA LYS A 142 -10.71 7.65 25.95
C LYS A 142 -9.44 8.49 25.81
N ALA A 143 -8.91 8.62 24.59
CA ALA A 143 -7.71 9.43 24.35
C ALA A 143 -7.92 10.89 24.74
N VAL A 144 -9.03 11.50 24.32
CA VAL A 144 -9.41 12.87 24.69
C VAL A 144 -9.55 13.00 26.21
N PHE A 145 -10.28 12.08 26.86
CA PHE A 145 -10.48 12.10 28.30
C PHE A 145 -9.16 12.05 29.08
N PHE A 146 -8.24 11.13 28.74
CA PHE A 146 -6.95 11.02 29.41
C PHE A 146 -6.04 12.22 29.16
N ILE A 147 -6.04 12.78 27.94
CA ILE A 147 -5.29 13.99 27.61
C ILE A 147 -5.83 15.17 28.44
N THR A 148 -7.15 15.39 28.43
CA THR A 148 -7.80 16.45 29.20
C THR A 148 -7.53 16.29 30.69
N LEU A 149 -7.72 15.09 31.24
CA LEU A 149 -7.44 14.79 32.65
C LEU A 149 -5.98 15.06 33.02
N ALA A 150 -5.02 14.63 32.19
CA ALA A 150 -3.61 14.86 32.41
C ALA A 150 -3.25 16.36 32.36
N THR A 151 -3.89 17.14 31.49
CA THR A 151 -3.70 18.59 31.43
C THR A 151 -4.29 19.30 32.64
N THR A 152 -5.51 18.94 33.05
CA THR A 152 -6.19 19.52 34.22
C THR A 152 -5.46 19.22 35.53
N LEU A 153 -4.96 17.99 35.70
CA LEU A 153 -4.17 17.60 36.88
C LEU A 153 -2.83 18.35 36.97
N ARG A 154 -2.23 18.75 35.84
CA ARG A 154 -1.00 19.56 35.82
C ARG A 154 -1.26 21.04 36.12
N SER A 155 -2.43 21.56 35.79
CA SER A 155 -2.81 22.94 36.10
C SER A 155 -3.24 23.15 37.55
N LEU A 156 -3.44 22.08 38.33
CA LEU A 156 -3.80 22.16 39.74
C LEU A 156 -2.54 22.40 40.60
N PRO A 157 -2.46 23.52 41.34
CA PRO A 157 -1.33 23.81 42.22
C PRO A 157 -1.20 22.72 43.30
N GLY A 158 0.01 22.16 43.45
CA GLY A 158 0.34 21.13 44.46
C GLY A 158 0.39 19.67 43.96
N ILE A 159 -0.28 19.31 42.87
CA ILE A 159 -0.27 17.93 42.34
C ILE A 159 1.05 17.60 41.62
N GLY A 160 1.65 18.57 40.94
CA GLY A 160 2.95 18.39 40.27
C GLY A 160 4.10 18.01 41.23
N ILE A 161 3.99 18.36 42.51
CA ILE A 161 4.98 18.03 43.56
C ILE A 161 4.80 16.58 44.05
N LEU A 162 3.55 16.12 44.17
CA LEU A 162 3.21 14.75 44.59
C LEU A 162 3.62 13.69 43.55
N VAL A 163 3.48 14.02 42.26
CA VAL A 163 3.92 13.13 41.16
C VAL A 163 5.46 13.05 41.11
N LYS A 164 6.18 14.17 41.31
CA LYS A 164 7.65 14.18 41.40
C LYS A 164 8.17 13.35 42.59
N ARG A 165 7.55 13.45 43.77
CA ARG A 165 7.95 12.66 44.95
C ARG A 165 7.73 11.15 44.81
N ARG A 166 6.72 10.71 44.06
CA ARG A 166 6.45 9.27 43.83
C ARG A 166 7.35 8.65 42.75
N MET A 167 7.79 9.45 41.76
CA MET A 167 8.72 8.98 40.71
C MET A 167 10.19 8.99 41.15
N ALA A 168 10.58 9.83 42.13
CA ALA A 168 11.93 9.83 42.71
C ALA A 168 12.30 8.54 43.48
N CYS A 169 11.32 7.73 43.87
CA CYS A 169 11.56 6.45 44.57
C CYS A 169 11.74 5.26 43.61
N LYS A 170 11.71 5.47 42.28
CA LYS A 170 11.90 4.41 41.27
C LYS A 170 12.79 4.80 40.09
N SER A 171 13.63 5.83 40.21
CA SER A 171 14.56 6.18 39.12
C SER A 171 15.82 5.32 39.15
N LYS A 172 15.85 4.24 38.36
CA LYS A 172 17.05 3.95 37.56
C LYS A 172 16.99 4.90 36.36
N GLN A 173 18.07 5.66 36.16
CA GLN A 173 18.22 6.65 35.10
C GLN A 173 17.76 6.11 33.74
N ILE A 174 16.81 6.82 33.13
CA ILE A 174 16.66 6.82 31.67
C ILE A 174 16.92 8.27 31.27
N ASN A 175 18.13 8.55 30.81
CA ASN A 175 18.45 9.79 30.10
C ASN A 175 17.85 9.66 28.69
N GLY A 176 16.83 10.45 28.40
CA GLY A 176 16.23 10.59 27.07
C GLY A 176 15.76 12.03 26.88
N PRO A 177 15.73 12.54 25.64
CA PRO A 177 15.55 13.96 25.37
C PRO A 177 14.20 14.47 25.87
N GLU A 178 14.18 15.70 26.35
CA GLU A 178 12.99 16.40 26.85
C GLU A 178 11.82 16.24 25.86
N LEU A 179 10.79 15.49 26.28
CA LEU A 179 9.55 15.33 25.52
C LEU A 179 8.77 16.66 25.55
N ASN A 180 8.97 17.43 24.49
CA ASN A 180 8.36 18.73 24.26
C ASN A 180 6.81 18.61 24.25
N PRO A 181 6.05 19.37 25.08
CA PRO A 181 4.57 19.30 25.15
C PRO A 181 3.84 19.71 23.85
N ILE A 182 4.59 20.14 22.84
CA ILE A 182 4.15 20.55 21.50
C ILE A 182 3.96 19.35 20.56
N ILE A 183 4.02 18.11 21.08
CA ILE A 183 3.23 16.97 20.56
C ILE A 183 1.71 17.19 20.83
N SER A 184 1.37 18.41 21.28
CA SER A 184 0.13 19.20 21.12
C SER A 184 -0.81 18.70 20.05
N ILE A 185 -2.11 18.68 20.39
CA ILE A 185 -3.36 18.74 19.61
C ILE A 185 -3.25 18.72 18.06
N LYS A 186 -2.27 19.40 17.46
CA LYS A 186 -1.88 19.28 16.05
C LYS A 186 -1.57 17.83 15.64
N THR A 187 -0.78 17.07 16.41
CA THR A 187 -0.49 15.65 16.15
C THR A 187 -1.74 14.80 16.33
N PHE A 188 -2.57 15.08 17.34
CA PHE A 188 -3.85 14.39 17.55
C PHE A 188 -4.85 14.67 16.43
N LYS A 189 -4.98 15.93 15.97
CA LYS A 189 -5.81 16.30 14.81
C LYS A 189 -5.29 15.63 13.54
N GLN A 190 -3.99 15.60 13.30
CA GLN A 190 -3.41 14.91 12.14
C GLN A 190 -3.66 13.40 12.18
N VAL A 191 -3.49 12.75 13.34
CA VAL A 191 -3.76 11.32 13.52
C VAL A 191 -5.25 11.03 13.36
N LEU A 192 -6.13 11.82 14.00
CA LEU A 192 -7.57 11.67 13.90
C LEU A 192 -8.08 11.95 12.48
N GLN A 193 -7.56 12.98 11.80
CA GLN A 193 -7.93 13.35 10.44
C GLN A 193 -7.40 12.31 9.43
N LYS A 194 -6.19 11.77 9.61
CA LYS A 194 -5.66 10.67 8.79
C LYS A 194 -6.47 9.38 8.98
N HIS A 195 -6.79 9.00 10.22
CA HIS A 195 -7.62 7.82 10.47
C HIS A 195 -9.07 8.02 10.00
N LEU A 196 -9.69 9.15 10.29
CA LEU A 196 -11.04 9.48 9.80
C LEU A 196 -11.07 9.53 8.27
N TRP A 197 -10.05 10.08 7.60
CA TRP A 197 -9.99 10.13 6.14
C TRP A 197 -10.00 8.72 5.51
N GLU A 198 -9.16 7.82 6.01
CA GLU A 198 -9.07 6.42 5.53
C GLU A 198 -10.34 5.60 5.85
N ILE A 199 -11.06 5.95 6.92
CA ILE A 199 -12.30 5.30 7.37
C ILE A 199 -13.54 5.86 6.64
N VAL A 200 -13.55 7.17 6.34
CA VAL A 200 -14.70 7.92 5.82
C VAL A 200 -14.67 8.04 4.29
N TYR A 201 -13.49 8.04 3.65
CA TYR A 201 -13.34 8.22 2.19
C TYR A 201 -12.99 6.95 1.42
N LYS A 202 -13.25 5.77 1.98
CA LYS A 202 -13.22 4.53 1.18
C LYS A 202 -14.20 4.67 0.02
N LYS A 203 -13.69 4.56 -1.21
CA LYS A 203 -14.50 4.70 -2.44
C LYS A 203 -15.16 3.38 -2.85
N ALA A 204 -14.54 2.23 -2.57
CA ALA A 204 -15.04 0.93 -2.99
C ALA A 204 -16.23 0.46 -2.12
N GLU A 205 -17.46 0.61 -2.58
CA GLU A 205 -18.66 0.25 -1.81
C GLU A 205 -19.25 -1.09 -2.24
N VAL A 206 -19.73 -1.89 -1.27
CA VAL A 206 -20.53 -3.09 -1.56
C VAL A 206 -21.77 -2.67 -2.35
N GLY A 207 -22.03 -3.33 -3.48
CA GLY A 207 -23.10 -2.93 -4.41
C GLY A 207 -22.59 -2.23 -5.66
N LYS A 208 -21.42 -1.60 -5.58
CA LYS A 208 -20.85 -0.79 -6.67
C LYS A 208 -19.81 -1.56 -7.45
N SER A 209 -19.47 -1.02 -8.62
CA SER A 209 -18.36 -1.53 -9.42
C SER A 209 -17.06 -1.47 -8.61
N ALA A 210 -16.27 -2.52 -8.72
CA ALA A 210 -14.90 -2.55 -8.24
C ALA A 210 -14.11 -1.43 -8.93
N ILE A 211 -13.30 -0.73 -8.14
CA ILE A 211 -12.50 0.38 -8.64
C ILE A 211 -11.25 -0.21 -9.28
N ASN A 212 -10.99 0.15 -10.54
CA ASN A 212 -9.76 -0.24 -11.21
C ASN A 212 -8.63 0.67 -10.72
N THR A 213 -7.55 0.09 -10.22
CA THR A 213 -6.36 0.80 -9.76
C THR A 213 -5.12 0.16 -10.38
N THR A 214 -4.09 0.98 -10.61
CA THR A 214 -2.80 0.50 -11.08
C THR A 214 -2.14 -0.34 -9.99
N VAL A 215 -1.60 -1.49 -10.36
CA VAL A 215 -0.84 -2.39 -9.49
C VAL A 215 0.27 -3.05 -10.30
N TYR A 216 1.38 -3.40 -9.64
CA TYR A 216 2.55 -4.01 -10.27
C TYR A 216 2.67 -5.47 -9.86
N ASN A 217 3.06 -6.36 -10.78
CA ASN A 217 3.28 -7.77 -10.44
C ASN A 217 4.70 -7.95 -9.87
N ILE A 218 4.87 -8.68 -8.76
CA ILE A 218 6.21 -8.97 -8.23
C ILE A 218 7.05 -9.86 -9.16
N GLU A 219 6.38 -10.61 -10.04
CA GLU A 219 6.96 -11.55 -10.99
C GLU A 219 7.25 -10.92 -12.35
N SER A 220 6.77 -9.70 -12.61
CA SER A 220 7.24 -8.95 -13.77
C SER A 220 8.69 -8.58 -13.51
N LYS A 221 9.59 -9.42 -14.03
CA LYS A 221 10.95 -8.99 -14.36
C LYS A 221 10.84 -7.71 -15.19
N SER A 222 11.85 -6.85 -15.06
CA SER A 222 12.20 -5.77 -15.99
C SER A 222 11.53 -5.91 -17.35
N PHE A 223 10.90 -4.84 -17.85
CA PHE A 223 10.21 -4.77 -19.15
C PHE A 223 10.65 -5.87 -20.13
N ASN A 224 9.79 -6.88 -20.33
CA ASN A 224 10.12 -8.00 -21.19
C ASN A 224 9.92 -7.57 -22.64
N LEU A 225 11.02 -7.18 -23.26
CA LEU A 225 11.08 -6.67 -24.62
C LEU A 225 10.47 -7.65 -25.64
N GLU A 226 10.73 -8.96 -25.51
CA GLU A 226 10.19 -9.99 -26.40
C GLU A 226 8.67 -10.10 -26.29
N ARG A 227 8.14 -10.12 -25.07
CA ARG A 227 6.68 -10.18 -24.85
C ARG A 227 5.98 -8.93 -25.39
N PHE A 228 6.61 -7.76 -25.28
CA PHE A 228 6.06 -6.53 -25.85
C PHE A 228 6.05 -6.58 -27.39
N LYS A 229 7.10 -7.13 -28.02
CA LYS A 229 7.12 -7.36 -29.49
C LYS A 229 6.01 -8.31 -29.92
N GLU A 230 5.77 -9.40 -29.17
CA GLU A 230 4.66 -10.33 -29.43
C GLU A 230 3.31 -9.61 -29.37
N MET A 231 3.07 -8.79 -28.34
CA MET A 231 1.84 -8.00 -28.21
C MET A 231 1.63 -7.05 -29.41
N ILE A 232 2.67 -6.36 -29.86
CA ILE A 232 2.57 -5.49 -31.05
C ILE A 232 2.09 -6.33 -32.25
N ARG A 233 2.72 -7.47 -32.50
CA ARG A 233 2.37 -8.33 -33.65
C ARG A 233 0.95 -8.90 -33.55
N GLU A 234 0.55 -9.34 -32.37
CA GLU A 234 -0.77 -9.97 -32.14
C GLU A 234 -1.91 -8.96 -32.27
N PHE A 235 -1.73 -7.75 -31.75
CA PHE A 235 -2.81 -6.76 -31.63
C PHE A 235 -2.68 -5.58 -32.61
N ALA A 236 -1.71 -5.59 -33.53
CA ALA A 236 -1.52 -4.53 -34.53
C ALA A 236 -2.78 -4.21 -35.35
N SER A 237 -3.70 -5.17 -35.52
CA SER A 237 -4.96 -4.96 -36.26
C SER A 237 -6.03 -4.19 -35.49
N VAL A 238 -5.91 -4.08 -34.17
CA VAL A 238 -6.95 -3.53 -33.28
C VAL A 238 -6.46 -2.43 -32.34
N ALA A 239 -5.14 -2.24 -32.22
CA ALA A 239 -4.54 -1.26 -31.35
C ALA A 239 -3.25 -0.67 -31.95
N ASP A 240 -3.08 0.63 -31.76
CA ASP A 240 -1.82 1.31 -31.99
C ASP A 240 -0.92 1.18 -30.75
N PHE A 241 0.37 1.00 -30.99
CA PHE A 241 1.38 0.93 -29.94
C PHE A 241 2.33 2.11 -30.07
N VAL A 242 2.71 2.70 -28.94
CA VAL A 242 3.78 3.69 -28.86
C VAL A 242 4.63 3.37 -27.64
N LEU A 243 5.95 3.44 -27.81
CA LEU A 243 6.89 3.34 -26.72
C LEU A 243 7.46 4.71 -26.41
N ILE A 244 7.51 5.08 -25.14
CA ILE A 244 8.11 6.35 -24.69
C ILE A 244 9.35 6.01 -23.89
N TYR A 245 10.51 6.38 -24.44
CA TYR A 245 11.80 6.25 -23.76
C TYR A 245 11.95 7.35 -22.72
N VAL A 246 12.20 6.96 -21.48
CA VAL A 246 12.36 7.88 -20.34
C VAL A 246 13.79 7.83 -19.83
N ARG A 247 14.10 8.57 -18.76
CA ARG A 247 15.42 8.50 -18.10
C ARG A 247 15.77 7.08 -17.66
N GLU A 248 17.06 6.79 -17.51
CA GLU A 248 17.50 5.48 -17.03
C GLU A 248 17.04 5.24 -15.60
N ALA A 249 16.46 4.07 -15.36
CA ALA A 249 16.07 3.63 -14.02
C ALA A 249 17.30 3.23 -13.18
N HIS A 250 18.36 2.75 -13.83
CA HIS A 250 19.59 2.25 -13.20
C HIS A 250 20.85 2.77 -13.89
N PRO A 251 21.08 4.10 -13.90
CA PRO A 251 22.26 4.66 -14.54
C PRO A 251 23.54 4.25 -13.79
N LEU A 252 24.62 4.04 -14.53
CA LEU A 252 25.93 3.69 -13.98
C LEU A 252 26.50 4.74 -13.03
N ASP A 253 26.22 6.02 -13.28
CA ASP A 253 26.62 7.15 -12.43
C ASP A 253 25.62 7.43 -11.29
N GLY A 254 24.66 6.53 -11.06
CA GLY A 254 23.73 6.52 -9.93
C GLY A 254 24.10 5.55 -8.81
N TRP A 255 23.25 5.46 -7.77
CA TRP A 255 23.37 4.44 -6.72
C TRP A 255 22.97 3.07 -7.26
N ASN A 256 23.95 2.32 -7.79
CA ASN A 256 23.72 1.03 -8.41
C ASN A 256 23.73 -0.13 -7.38
N ILE A 257 22.54 -0.63 -7.01
CA ILE A 257 22.38 -1.72 -6.01
C ILE A 257 22.28 -3.11 -6.69
N SER A 258 22.12 -3.14 -8.02
CA SER A 258 21.92 -4.37 -8.79
C SER A 258 22.99 -4.48 -9.87
N GLY A 259 23.84 -5.51 -9.75
CA GLY A 259 24.88 -5.82 -10.73
C GLY A 259 24.38 -5.94 -12.18
N PRO A 260 25.30 -6.16 -13.14
CA PRO A 260 25.18 -5.72 -14.52
C PRO A 260 24.06 -6.45 -15.27
N LYS A 261 23.07 -5.72 -15.79
CA LYS A 261 22.17 -6.19 -16.85
C LYS A 261 21.67 -5.05 -17.74
N TYR A 262 21.84 -5.27 -19.05
CA TYR A 262 21.68 -4.36 -20.17
C TYR A 262 22.59 -3.13 -20.08
N GLU A 263 23.16 -2.77 -21.23
CA GLU A 263 24.33 -1.94 -21.42
C GLU A 263 24.49 -0.81 -20.39
N ASP A 264 25.69 -0.77 -19.82
CA ASP A 264 26.31 0.27 -19.01
C ASP A 264 25.99 1.71 -19.49
N MET A 265 24.78 2.21 -19.20
CA MET A 265 24.32 3.54 -19.60
C MET A 265 24.41 4.52 -18.44
N LEU A 266 25.03 5.67 -18.71
CA LEU A 266 25.02 6.83 -17.81
C LEU A 266 23.66 7.50 -17.86
N GLN A 267 23.31 8.26 -16.82
CA GLN A 267 22.12 9.08 -16.88
C GLN A 267 22.29 10.15 -17.96
N HIS A 268 21.29 10.27 -18.83
CA HIS A 268 21.32 11.23 -19.94
C HIS A 268 21.41 12.67 -19.43
N LYS A 269 22.37 13.42 -19.95
CA LYS A 269 22.60 14.84 -19.63
C LYS A 269 22.02 15.76 -20.71
N SER A 270 21.67 15.20 -21.85
CA SER A 270 21.09 15.91 -22.99
C SER A 270 20.00 15.07 -23.65
N LEU A 271 19.17 15.73 -24.47
CA LEU A 271 18.14 15.05 -25.23
C LEU A 271 18.76 14.13 -26.29
N GLU A 272 19.89 14.53 -26.86
CA GLU A 272 20.66 13.77 -27.84
C GLU A 272 21.13 12.42 -27.26
N GLU A 273 21.68 12.42 -26.04
CA GLU A 273 22.08 11.19 -25.35
C GLU A 273 20.88 10.26 -25.14
N ARG A 274 19.74 10.81 -24.70
CA ARG A 274 18.51 10.05 -24.49
C ARG A 274 17.95 9.48 -25.80
N ILE A 275 18.08 10.21 -26.91
CA ILE A 275 17.70 9.72 -28.25
C ILE A 275 18.63 8.59 -28.71
N GLU A 276 19.94 8.69 -28.48
CA GLU A 276 20.88 7.62 -28.83
C GLU A 276 20.60 6.32 -28.06
N ALA A 277 20.28 6.43 -26.76
CA ALA A 277 19.86 5.28 -25.97
C ALA A 277 18.54 4.68 -26.50
N ALA A 278 17.55 5.52 -26.83
CA ALA A 278 16.29 5.06 -27.42
C ALA A 278 16.46 4.34 -28.78
N LYS A 279 17.50 4.69 -29.57
CA LYS A 279 17.81 3.99 -30.82
C LYS A 279 18.24 2.55 -30.61
N LEU A 280 18.74 2.17 -29.43
CA LEU A 280 19.05 0.78 -29.10
C LEU A 280 17.78 -0.09 -29.15
N LEU A 281 16.66 0.40 -28.63
CA LEU A 281 15.38 -0.31 -28.70
C LEU A 281 14.87 -0.51 -30.14
N ARG A 282 15.20 0.42 -31.05
CA ARG A 282 14.92 0.23 -32.48
C ARG A 282 15.79 -0.88 -33.07
N ARG A 283 17.08 -0.93 -32.72
CA ARG A 283 18.00 -2.00 -33.17
C ARG A 283 17.58 -3.38 -32.66
N GLU A 284 17.00 -3.42 -31.46
CA GLU A 284 16.41 -4.63 -30.90
C GLU A 284 15.13 -5.09 -31.63
N GLY A 285 14.59 -4.32 -32.59
CA GLY A 285 13.47 -4.75 -33.42
C GLY A 285 12.09 -4.46 -32.81
N ILE A 286 11.95 -3.40 -32.01
CA ILE A 286 10.62 -2.84 -31.71
C ILE A 286 10.04 -2.19 -32.96
N ASP A 287 8.84 -2.65 -33.33
CA ASP A 287 8.14 -2.28 -34.57
C ASP A 287 7.00 -1.26 -34.36
N CYS A 288 7.10 -0.45 -33.30
CA CYS A 288 6.19 0.68 -33.05
C CYS A 288 6.94 2.02 -33.03
N PRO A 289 6.25 3.17 -33.15
CA PRO A 289 6.85 4.47 -32.90
C PRO A 289 7.50 4.54 -31.52
N ILE A 290 8.76 4.98 -31.47
CA ILE A 290 9.51 5.22 -30.23
C ILE A 290 9.65 6.74 -30.09
N LEU A 291 9.01 7.29 -29.08
CA LEU A 291 9.12 8.68 -28.67
C LEU A 291 10.13 8.77 -27.52
N VAL A 292 10.71 9.95 -27.33
CA VAL A 292 11.65 10.22 -26.24
C VAL A 292 11.07 11.31 -25.37
N ASP A 293 10.99 11.07 -24.06
CA ASP A 293 10.48 12.06 -23.12
C ASP A 293 11.44 13.25 -23.02
N THR A 294 10.90 14.43 -22.75
CA THR A 294 11.69 15.65 -22.59
C THR A 294 12.58 15.57 -21.36
N MET A 295 13.69 16.31 -21.34
CA MET A 295 14.67 16.26 -20.25
C MET A 295 14.14 16.73 -18.88
N ASP A 296 13.00 17.42 -18.85
CA ASP A 296 12.25 17.76 -17.64
C ASP A 296 11.25 16.66 -17.21
N ASP A 297 11.30 15.49 -17.84
CA ASP A 297 10.51 14.29 -17.57
C ASP A 297 8.99 14.55 -17.53
N LYS A 298 8.51 15.45 -18.40
CA LYS A 298 7.09 15.86 -18.44
C LYS A 298 6.14 14.69 -18.58
N THR A 299 6.44 13.74 -19.46
CA THR A 299 5.57 12.58 -19.69
C THR A 299 5.63 11.64 -18.49
N CYS A 300 6.84 11.36 -17.99
CA CYS A 300 7.04 10.57 -16.78
C CYS A 300 6.20 11.11 -15.61
N LEU A 301 6.28 12.42 -15.36
CA LEU A 301 5.52 13.10 -14.31
C LEU A 301 4.00 13.10 -14.56
N ALA A 302 3.55 13.34 -15.79
CA ALA A 302 2.13 13.39 -16.12
C ALA A 302 1.44 12.02 -15.98
N TYR A 303 2.16 10.94 -16.30
CA TYR A 303 1.64 9.58 -16.26
C TYR A 303 2.03 8.81 -14.98
N GLY A 304 2.81 9.42 -14.08
CA GLY A 304 3.23 8.80 -12.83
C GLY A 304 4.18 7.62 -13.02
N ILE A 305 5.01 7.69 -14.05
CA ILE A 305 6.10 6.74 -14.32
C ILE A 305 7.32 7.31 -13.58
N THR A 306 7.96 6.51 -12.71
CA THR A 306 9.08 6.95 -11.86
C THR A 306 10.36 6.24 -12.20
#